data_AF-A0A9E3DLJ0-F1
#
_entry.id   AF-A0A9E3DLJ0-F1
#
_cell.length_a   1.000
_cell.length_b   1.000
_cell.length_c   1.000
_cell.angle_alpha   90.00
_cell.angle_beta   90.00
_cell.angle_gamma   90.00
#
_symmetry.space_group_name_H-M   'P 1'
#
loop_
_entity.id
_entity.type
_entity.pdbx_description
1 polymer ?
#
loop_
_entity_poly.entity_id
_entity_poly.type
_entity_poly.pdbx_seq_one_letter_code
_entity_poly.pdbx_strand_id
1 'polypeptide(L)' 'MDTHAIHLVRVTTDDRTHRLWAAATSREEAVDRVLDAIPEGWAARLLEPSLPPREAAVQGMRPGDVRELRDKRSATRP' A
#
# COMPACT_ATOMS: atom_id res chain seq x y z
N MET A 1 2.89 -22.99 2.86
CA MET A 1 2.13 -22.30 3.92
C MET A 1 2.36 -20.82 3.69
N ASP A 2 1.58 -20.28 2.78
CA ASP A 2 1.76 -18.94 2.26
C ASP A 2 1.03 -18.01 3.21
N THR A 3 1.72 -17.68 4.30
CA THR A 3 1.36 -16.53 5.14
C THR A 3 1.14 -15.37 4.19
N HIS A 4 -0.09 -14.89 4.05
CA HIS A 4 -0.43 -13.76 3.18
C HIS A 4 0.43 -12.55 3.56
N ALA A 5 1.59 -12.45 2.94
CA ALA A 5 2.59 -11.46 3.26
C ALA A 5 2.08 -10.14 2.74
N ILE A 6 2.08 -9.13 3.59
CA ILE A 6 1.57 -7.83 3.19
C ILE A 6 2.73 -7.05 2.63
N HIS A 7 2.62 -6.73 1.35
CA HIS A 7 3.64 -6.01 0.62
C HIS A 7 3.31 -4.52 0.61
N LEU A 8 4.34 -3.73 0.90
CA LEU A 8 4.26 -2.28 0.80
C LEU A 8 4.57 -1.84 -0.62
N VAL A 9 3.76 -0.94 -1.14
CA VAL A 9 3.91 -0.35 -2.47
C VAL A 9 3.93 1.16 -2.29
N ARG A 10 4.97 1.80 -2.82
CA ARG A 10 5.05 3.25 -2.92
C ARG A 10 4.36 3.67 -4.21
N VAL A 11 3.34 4.51 -4.08
CA VAL A 11 2.66 5.14 -5.19
C VAL A 11 3.14 6.58 -5.32
N THR A 12 3.63 6.96 -6.48
CA THR A 12 3.92 8.34 -6.84
C THR A 12 2.73 8.88 -7.63
N THR A 13 2.03 9.85 -7.06
CA THR A 13 0.93 10.54 -7.75
C THR A 13 1.47 11.47 -8.83
N ASP A 14 0.58 11.92 -9.72
CA ASP A 14 0.90 12.90 -10.77
C ASP A 14 1.52 14.19 -10.20
N ASP A 15 1.03 14.67 -9.06
CA ASP A 15 1.59 15.79 -8.29
C ASP A 15 2.98 15.52 -7.67
N ARG A 16 3.66 14.45 -8.09
CA ARG A 16 4.95 13.98 -7.54
C ARG A 16 4.91 13.70 -6.04
N THR A 17 3.72 13.43 -5.49
CA THR A 17 3.55 13.11 -4.08
C THR A 17 3.68 11.61 -3.87
N HIS A 18 4.44 11.20 -2.87
CA HIS A 18 4.60 9.79 -2.54
C HIS A 18 3.57 9.36 -1.50
N ARG A 19 2.76 8.36 -1.83
CA ARG A 19 1.80 7.71 -0.94
C ARG A 19 2.22 6.28 -0.69
N LEU A 20 1.98 5.80 0.52
CA LEU A 20 2.27 4.42 0.88
C LEU A 20 0.98 3.61 0.79
N TRP A 21 1.07 2.45 0.16
CA TRP A 21 -0.03 1.50 0.00
C TRP A 21 0.41 0.15 0.51
N ALA A 22 -0.53 -0.62 1.05
CA ALA A 22 -0.35 -2.00 1.45
C ALA A 22 -1.23 -2.89 0.57
N ALA A 23 -0.68 -4.03 0.16
CA ALA A 23 -1.39 -5.04 -0.60
C ALA A 23 -1.20 -6.40 0.08
N ALA A 24 -2.31 -7.03 0.48
CA ALA A 24 -2.33 -8.34 1.14
C ALA A 24 -2.39 -9.46 0.10
N THR A 25 -1.42 -9.49 -0.80
CA THR A 25 -1.36 -10.44 -1.93
C THR A 25 0.09 -10.87 -2.16
N SER A 26 0.36 -11.68 -3.18
CA SER A 26 1.73 -12.03 -3.57
C SER A 26 2.50 -10.82 -4.09
N ARG A 27 3.83 -10.84 -3.95
CA ARG A 27 4.72 -9.75 -4.38
C ARG A 27 4.47 -9.27 -5.81
N GLU A 28 4.27 -10.22 -6.72
CA GLU A 28 4.07 -9.97 -8.15
C GLU A 28 2.73 -9.25 -8.38
N GLU A 29 1.67 -9.77 -7.78
CA GLU A 29 0.33 -9.19 -7.82
C GLU A 29 0.22 -7.85 -7.07
N ALA A 30 1.09 -7.58 -6.10
CA ALA A 30 0.96 -6.42 -5.23
C ALA A 30 1.01 -5.10 -6.01
N VAL A 31 1.86 -5.02 -7.04
CA VAL A 31 1.95 -3.84 -7.89
C VAL A 31 0.71 -3.71 -8.76
N ASP A 32 0.31 -4.79 -9.44
CA ASP A 32 -0.87 -4.80 -10.32
C ASP A 32 -2.15 -4.44 -9.56
N ARG A 33 -2.36 -4.99 -8.36
CA ARG A 33 -3.54 -4.65 -7.54
C ARG A 33 -3.53 -3.21 -7.06
N VAL A 34 -2.35 -2.64 -6.80
CA VAL A 34 -2.23 -1.23 -6.44
C VAL A 34 -2.44 -0.34 -7.67
N LEU A 35 -1.95 -0.73 -8.84
CA LEU A 35 -2.20 -0.03 -10.10
C LEU A 35 -3.69 -0.02 -10.45
N ASP A 36 -4.39 -1.13 -10.27
CA ASP A 36 -5.85 -1.24 -10.48
C ASP A 36 -6.64 -0.33 -9.53
N ALA A 37 -6.13 -0.11 -8.31
CA ALA A 37 -6.77 0.73 -7.30
C ALA A 37 -6.49 2.24 -7.42
N ILE A 38 -5.48 2.64 -8.21
CA ILE A 38 -5.08 4.05 -8.35
C ILE A 38 -5.47 4.62 -9.72
N PRO A 39 -5.62 5.96 -9.84
CA PRO A 39 -5.88 6.60 -11.12
C PRO A 39 -4.76 6.42 -12.14
N GLU A 40 -5.14 6.48 -13.42
CA GLU A 40 -4.20 6.54 -14.54
C GLU A 40 -3.26 7.76 -14.40
N GLY A 41 -1.99 7.58 -14.79
CA GLY A 41 -0.94 8.60 -14.65
C GLY A 41 -0.16 8.54 -13.33
N TRP A 42 -0.58 7.71 -12.37
CA TRP A 42 0.18 7.45 -11.15
C TRP A 42 1.11 6.25 -11.34
N ALA A 43 2.24 6.25 -10.65
CA ALA A 43 3.24 5.18 -10.72
C ALA A 43 3.26 4.37 -9.43
N ALA A 44 3.19 3.05 -9.51
CA ALA A 44 3.34 2.16 -8.37
C ALA A 44 4.71 1.48 -8.38
N ARG A 45 5.37 1.41 -7.22
CA ARG A 45 6.65 0.72 -7.05
C ARG A 45 6.66 -0.07 -5.74
N LEU A 46 6.83 -1.38 -5.85
CA LEU A 46 6.99 -2.25 -4.71
C LEU A 46 8.20 -1.84 -3.85
N LEU A 47 8.00 -1.75 -2.55
CA LEU A 47 9.06 -1.56 -1.56
C LEU A 47 9.59 -2.91 -1.10
N GLU A 48 10.88 -2.96 -0.83
CA GLU A 48 11.56 -4.18 -0.39
C GLU A 48 11.06 -4.65 0.98
N PRO A 49 11.08 -5.98 1.24
CA PRO A 49 10.46 -6.62 2.41
C PRO A 49 11.08 -6.23 3.77
N SER A 50 12.10 -5.37 3.79
CA SER A 50 12.74 -4.92 5.03
C SER A 50 11.84 -4.03 5.89
N LEU A 51 10.73 -3.50 5.36
CA LEU A 51 9.79 -2.69 6.11
C LEU A 51 8.53 -3.52 6.41
N PRO A 52 8.39 -4.07 7.64
CA PRO A 52 7.14 -4.67 8.04
C PRO A 52 6.07 -3.59 8.01
N PRO A 53 4.92 -3.83 7.35
CA PRO A 53 3.83 -2.88 7.41
C PRO A 53 3.38 -2.74 8.85
N ARG A 54 3.13 -1.50 9.28
CA ARG A 54 2.71 -1.21 10.66
C ARG A 54 1.47 -2.04 10.96
N GLU A 55 1.50 -2.86 12.02
CA GLU A 55 0.44 -3.86 12.30
C GLU A 55 -0.97 -3.24 12.31
N ALA A 56 -1.13 -2.03 12.86
CA ALA A 56 -2.39 -1.30 12.85
C ALA A 56 -2.91 -0.94 11.45
N ALA A 57 -2.02 -0.74 10.49
CA ALA A 57 -2.35 -0.36 9.11
C ALA A 57 -2.83 -1.57 8.29
N VAL A 58 -2.44 -2.77 8.71
CA VAL A 58 -2.76 -4.03 8.04
C VAL A 58 -3.77 -4.90 8.78
N GLN A 59 -4.11 -4.52 10.00
CA GLN A 59 -5.14 -5.18 10.80
C GLN A 59 -6.46 -5.24 10.01
N GLY A 60 -6.94 -6.47 9.77
CA GLY A 60 -8.18 -6.74 9.04
C GLY A 60 -8.10 -6.67 7.52
N MET A 61 -6.91 -6.58 6.90
CA MET A 61 -6.79 -6.82 5.45
C MET A 61 -7.07 -8.29 5.13
N ARG A 62 -7.88 -8.55 4.12
CA ARG A 62 -8.10 -9.89 3.58
C ARG A 62 -7.14 -10.16 2.41
N PRO A 63 -6.92 -11.42 2.04
CA PRO A 63 -6.17 -11.75 0.85
C PRO A 63 -6.75 -11.04 -0.38
N GLY A 64 -5.91 -10.30 -1.10
CA GLY A 64 -6.30 -9.49 -2.25
C GLY A 64 -6.75 -8.06 -1.94
N ASP A 65 -6.89 -7.69 -0.67
CA ASP A 65 -7.15 -6.29 -0.31
C ASP A 65 -5.95 -5.40 -0.62
N VAL A 66 -6.27 -4.17 -1.01
CA VAL A 66 -5.33 -3.08 -1.22
C VAL A 66 -5.82 -1.86 -0.46
N ARG A 67 -4.93 -1.23 0.30
CA ARG A 67 -5.29 -0.09 1.14
C ARG A 67 -4.19 0.95 1.23
N GLU A 68 -4.55 2.22 1.08
CA GLU A 68 -3.64 3.35 1.29
C GLU A 68 -3.32 3.48 2.79
N LEU A 69 -2.03 3.46 3.13
CA LEU A 69 -1.52 3.72 4.47
C LEU A 69 -1.35 5.22 4.68
N ARG A 70 -2.45 5.93 4.93
CA ARG A 70 -2.40 7.32 5.38
C ARG A 70 -1.97 7.34 6.84
N ASP A 71 -0.77 7.84 7.12
CA ASP A 71 -0.44 8.23 8.49
C ASP A 71 -1.41 9.35 8.88
N LYS A 72 -2.32 9.06 9.82
CA LYS A 72 -3.21 10.06 10.41
C LYS A 72 -2.38 11.04 11.24
N ARG A 73 -1.62 11.92 10.59
CA ARG A 73 -0.99 13.11 11.19
C ARG A 73 -1.57 14.41 10.63
N SER A 74 -2.79 14.35 10.11
CA SER A 74 -3.55 15.53 9.69
C SER A 74 -5.01 15.39 10.11
N ALA A 75 -5.23 15.31 11.42
CA ALA A 75 -6.44 15.83 12.03
C ALA A 75 -6.03 16.71 13.21
N THR A 76 -5.36 17.81 12.88
CA THR A 76 -5.31 18.97 13.76
C THR A 76 -6.66 19.69 13.66
N ARG A 77 -7.21 20.01 14.84
CA ARG A 77 -8.20 21.03 15.21
C ARG A 77 -9.68 20.63 15.35
N PRO A 78 -10.45 21.31 16.23
CA PRO A 78 -10.22 22.63 16.86
C PRO A 78 -9.40 22.64 18.15
#